data_AF-A0A942EVG3-F1
#
_entry.id   AF-A0A942EVG3-F1
#
_cell.length_a   1.000
_cell.length_b   1.000
_cell.length_c   1.000
_cell.angle_alpha   90.00
_cell.angle_beta   90.00
_cell.angle_gamma   90.00
#
_symmetry.space_group_name_H-M   'P 1'
#
loop_
_entity.id
_entity.type
_entity.pdbx_description
1 polymer ?
#
loop_
_entity_poly.entity_id
_entity_poly.type
_entity_poly.pdbx_seq_one_letter_code
_entity_poly.pdbx_strand_id
1 'polypeptide(L)' 'MIRPENLELHPNKKGKAIVVSCEYFGHHQLVELRLESGALILSRLRSDQILRPGCRVETRIKGAPMVYLPG' A
#
# COMPACT_ATOMS: atom_id res chain seq x y z
N MET A 1 -3.83 -2.69 14.30
CA MET A 1 -3.64 -1.40 13.62
C MET A 1 -2.25 -1.14 12.95
N ILE A 2 -2.09 -1.36 11.63
CA ILE A 2 -0.90 -1.04 10.84
C ILE A 2 -1.17 0.41 10.55
N ARG A 3 -0.36 1.29 11.12
CA ARG A 3 -0.43 2.69 10.76
C ARG A 3 -0.10 2.80 9.27
N PRO A 4 -0.99 3.34 8.41
CA PRO A 4 -0.77 3.41 6.96
C PRO A 4 0.56 4.06 6.57
N GLU A 5 1.08 4.96 7.41
CA GLU A 5 2.36 5.64 7.26
C GLU A 5 3.61 4.76 7.50
N ASN A 6 3.44 3.57 8.09
CA ASN A 6 4.54 2.62 8.34
C ASN A 6 4.76 1.62 7.19
N LEU A 7 3.97 1.71 6.13
CA LEU A 7 4.06 0.81 4.98
C LEU A 7 4.81 1.50 3.84
N GLU A 8 6.02 1.02 3.54
CA GLU A 8 6.75 1.41 2.34
C GLU A 8 6.35 0.49 1.18
N LEU A 9 6.01 1.09 0.04
CA LEU A 9 5.74 0.36 -1.18
C LEU A 9 6.94 0.49 -2.11
N HIS A 10 7.37 -0.62 -2.66
CA HIS A 10 8.41 -0.66 -3.68
C HIS A 10 7.87 -1.36 -4.92
N PRO A 11 7.91 -0.72 -6.11
CA PRO A 11 7.57 -1.38 -7.35
C PRO A 11 8.40 -2.65 -7.53
N ASN A 12 7.75 -3.81 -7.55
CA ASN A 12 8.40 -5.10 -7.72
C ASN A 12 7.47 -6.01 -8.53
N LYS A 13 7.93 -6.48 -9.69
CA LYS A 13 7.14 -7.39 -10.55
C LYS A 13 6.80 -8.72 -9.87
N LYS A 14 7.55 -9.11 -8.83
CA LYS A 14 7.31 -10.28 -7.97
C LYS A 14 6.66 -9.91 -6.62
N GLY A 15 6.22 -8.66 -6.47
CA GLY A 15 5.52 -8.19 -5.28
C GLY A 15 4.20 -8.93 -5.07
N LYS A 16 3.87 -9.20 -3.80
CA LYS A 16 2.67 -9.96 -3.38
C LYS A 16 1.43 -9.08 -3.19
N ALA A 17 1.51 -7.82 -3.62
CA ALA A 17 0.42 -6.87 -3.56
C ALA A 17 0.25 -6.19 -4.92
N ILE A 18 -0.99 -5.91 -5.29
CA ILE A 18 -1.35 -5.20 -6.52
C ILE A 18 -2.03 -3.89 -6.13
N VAL A 19 -1.62 -2.79 -6.75
CA VAL A 19 -2.29 -1.49 -6.59
C VAL A 19 -3.66 -1.54 -7.24
N VAL A 20 -4.70 -1.23 -6.48
CA VAL A 20 -6.09 -1.17 -6.94
C VAL A 20 -6.46 0.27 -7.28
N SER A 21 -6.11 1.21 -6.40
CA SER A 21 -6.42 2.64 -6.56
C SER A 21 -5.32 3.51 -5.96
N CYS A 22 -5.19 4.73 -6.48
CA CYS A 22 -4.33 5.78 -5.96
C CYS A 22 -5.12 7.09 -5.89
N GLU A 23 -5.27 7.66 -4.70
CA GLU A 23 -5.88 8.97 -4.47
C GLU A 23 -4.82 9.96 -3.98
N TYR A 24 -4.75 11.13 -4.62
CA TYR A 24 -3.75 12.15 -4.31
C TYR A 24 -4.34 13.25 -3.42
N PHE A 25 -3.73 13.45 -2.25
CA PHE A 25 -4.07 14.47 -1.25
C PHE A 25 -2.91 15.48 -1.11
N GLY A 26 -2.51 16.10 -2.22
CA GLY A 26 -1.42 17.07 -2.26
C GLY A 26 -0.06 16.44 -1.96
N HIS A 27 0.40 16.54 -0.70
CA HIS A 27 1.71 16.01 -0.28
C HIS A 27 1.72 14.51 0.00
N HIS A 28 0.54 13.93 0.18
CA HIS A 28 0.36 12.52 0.46
C HIS A 28 -0.53 11.88 -0.59
N GLN A 29 -0.36 10.59 -0.79
CA GLN A 29 -1.26 9.77 -1.60
C GLN A 29 -1.76 8.61 -0.75
N LEU A 30 -3.03 8.27 -0.90
CA LEU A 30 -3.62 7.06 -0.35
C LEU A 30 -3.63 6.01 -1.46
N VAL A 31 -2.97 4.88 -1.22
CA VAL A 31 -2.82 3.79 -2.17
C VAL A 31 -3.53 2.58 -1.60
N GLU A 32 -4.52 2.10 -2.33
CA GLU A 32 -5.21 0.86 -2.02
C GLU A 32 -4.51 -0.31 -2.70
N LEU A 33 -4.25 -1.36 -1.93
CA LEU A 33 -3.54 -2.55 -2.35
C LEU A 33 -4.39 -3.77 -2.10
N ARG A 34 -4.38 -4.69 -3.04
CA ARG A 34 -4.91 -6.04 -2.88
C ARG A 34 -3.76 -7.02 -2.72
N LEU A 35 -3.70 -7.70 -1.58
CA LEU A 35 -2.78 -8.79 -1.36
C LEU A 35 -3.19 -10.05 -2.15
N GLU A 36 -2.26 -10.96 -2.37
CA GLU A 36 -2.55 -12.29 -2.95
C GLU A 36 -3.59 -13.08 -2.14
N SER A 37 -3.69 -12.84 -0.83
CA SER A 37 -4.74 -13.42 0.02
C SER A 37 -6.13 -12.87 -0.25
N GLY A 38 -6.26 -11.84 -1.08
CA GLY A 38 -7.51 -11.11 -1.33
C GLY A 38 -7.78 -9.97 -0.34
N ALA A 39 -6.98 -9.83 0.73
CA ALA A 39 -7.12 -8.75 1.69
C ALA A 39 -6.80 -7.38 1.05
N LEU A 40 -7.56 -6.35 1.43
CA LEU A 40 -7.32 -4.97 1.02
C LEU A 40 -6.52 -4.24 2.10
N ILE A 41 -5.54 -3.44 1.67
CA ILE A 41 -4.69 -2.62 2.53
C ILE A 41 -4.69 -1.19 2.00
N LEU A 42 -4.91 -0.22 2.89
CA LEU A 42 -4.74 1.19 2.59
C LEU A 42 -3.38 1.66 3.12
N SER A 43 -2.57 2.21 2.24
CA SER A 43 -1.26 2.77 2.54
C SER A 43 -1.27 4.26 2.32
N ARG A 44 -0.73 5.05 3.25
CA ARG A 44 -0.56 6.49 3.05
C ARG A 44 0.90 6.77 2.80
N LEU A 45 1.23 7.11 1.56
CA LEU A 45 2.59 7.41 1.11
C LEU A 45 2.77 8.91 0.92
N ARG A 46 4.02 9.36 0.85
CA ARG A 46 4.33 10.68 0.27
C ARG A 46 4.10 10.62 -1.24
N SER A 47 3.77 11.76 -1.84
CA SER A 47 3.52 11.86 -3.29
C SER A 47 4.80 11.77 -4.15
N ASP A 48 5.94 11.38 -3.57
CA ASP A 48 7.24 11.26 -4.26
C ASP A 48 7.36 9.98 -5.09
N GLN A 49 6.54 8.97 -4.82
CA GLN A 49 6.46 7.75 -5.63
C GLN A 49 5.29 7.81 -6.62
N ILE A 50 5.54 7.44 -7.87
CA ILE A 50 4.48 7.29 -8.87
C ILE A 50 4.06 5.83 -8.90
N LEU A 51 2.95 5.52 -8.24
CA LEU A 51 2.29 4.21 -8.29
C LEU A 51 1.05 4.29 -9.18
N ARG A 52 0.81 3.23 -9.96
CA ARG A 52 -0.35 3.13 -10.85
C ARG A 52 -1.18 1.89 -10.51
N PRO A 53 -2.52 1.96 -10.63
CA PRO A 53 -3.36 0.78 -10.59
C PRO A 53 -2.86 -0.32 -11.53
N GLY A 54 -2.86 -1.57 -11.06
CA GLY A 54 -2.34 -2.74 -11.76
C GLY A 54 -0.84 -2.99 -11.56
N CYS A 55 -0.09 -2.06 -10.96
CA CYS A 55 1.31 -2.33 -10.61
C CYS A 55 1.40 -3.34 -9.45
N ARG A 56 2.31 -4.30 -9.59
CA ARG A 56 2.75 -5.14 -8.46
C ARG A 56 3.78 -4.39 -7.62
N VAL A 57 3.58 -4.46 -6.32
CA VAL A 57 4.45 -3.82 -5.32
C VAL A 57 4.82 -4.82 -4.24
N GLU A 58 6.05 -4.71 -3.76
CA GLU A 58 6.49 -5.32 -2.52
C GLU A 58 6.16 -4.35 -1.38
N THR A 59 5.38 -4.83 -0.41
CA THR A 59 5.08 -4.10 0.81
C THR A 59 6.16 -4.37 1.84
N ARG A 60 6.86 -3.34 2.31
CA ARG A 60 7.76 -3.42 3.46
C ARG A 60 7.18 -2.64 4.62
N ILE A 61 7.22 -3.23 5.81
CA ILE A 61 6.69 -2.60 7.02
C ILE A 61 7.89 -2.05 7.78
N LYS A 62 7.95 -0.74 7.97
CA LYS A 62 8.85 -0.12 8.95
C LYS A 62 8.16 -0.11 10.31
N GLY A 63 8.71 -0.87 11.26
CA GLY A 63 8.16 -1.00 12.61
C GLY A 63 7.09 -2.09 12.73
N ALA A 64 6.47 -2.21 13.90
CA ALA A 64 5.52 -3.30 14.19
C ALA A 64 4.17 -3.07 13.47
N PRO A 65 3.73 -4.00 12.60
CA PRO A 65 2.41 -3.96 11.98
C PRO A 65 1.34 -4.54 12.91
N MET A 66 0.09 -4.12 12.76
CA MET A 66 -1.01 -4.71 13.50
C MET A 66 -2.25 -4.73 12.56
N VAL A 67 -2.81 -5.82 12.07
CA VAL A 67 -3.86 -5.72 11.01
C VAL A 67 -5.22 -5.23 11.58
N TYR A 68 -6.03 -4.47 10.83
CA TYR A 68 -7.47 -4.28 11.11
C TYR A 68 -8.24 -4.94 9.97
N LEU A 69 -8.96 -6.01 10.29
CA LEU A 69 -9.86 -6.70 9.37
C LEU A 69 -11.25 -6.10 9.58
N PRO A 70 -11.91 -5.54 8.55
CA PRO A 70 -13.32 -5.22 8.66
C PRO A 70 -14.09 -6.54 8.82
N GLY A 71 -14.87 -6.62 9.91
CA GLY A 71 -15.80 -7.72 10.18
C GLY A 71 -17.09 -7.57 9.40
#